data_AF-A0AAW8KLF9-F1
#
_entry.id   AF-A0AAW8KLF9-F1
#
_cell.length_a   1.000
_cell.length_b   1.000
_cell.length_c   1.000
_cell.angle_alpha   90.00
_cell.angle_beta   90.00
_cell.angle_gamma   90.00
#
_symmetry.space_group_name_H-M   'P 1'
#
loop_
_entity.id
_entity.type
_entity.pdbx_description
1 polymer ?
#
loop_
_entity_poly.entity_id
_entity_poly.type
_entity_poly.pdbx_seq_one_letter_code
_entity_poly.pdbx_strand_id
1 'polypeptide(L)'
;KQLGFPALSGIVNAILRRATRETDDFQQGLQQAHGLPSWLFKRLKKDWGEQTESLCQSLKQVAPLTLRVNQRHIGRDAYLAKLQNLEIQARACTLSEAGIVLEQSVQITQLPGFEQGWFS
;
A
#
# COMPACT_ATOMS: atom_id res chain seq x y z
N LYS A 1 28.83 9.99 0.71
CA LYS A 1 29.57 10.62 -0.41
C LYS A 1 28.68 11.50 -1.30
N GLN A 2 27.49 11.06 -1.69
CA GLN A 2 26.55 11.85 -2.53
C GLN A 2 25.80 12.95 -1.77
N LEU A 3 25.60 12.79 -0.45
CA LEU A 3 24.97 13.77 0.45
C LEU A 3 25.97 14.76 1.09
N GLY A 4 27.25 14.77 0.68
CA GLY A 4 28.24 15.73 1.19
C GLY A 4 28.83 15.46 2.60
N PHE A 5 28.44 14.37 3.29
CA PHE A 5 28.95 14.04 4.64
C PHE A 5 29.86 12.79 4.67
N PRO A 6 31.09 12.84 4.13
CA PRO A 6 31.96 11.66 4.07
C PRO A 6 32.42 11.18 5.45
N ALA A 7 32.69 12.09 6.39
CA ALA A 7 33.18 11.76 7.74
C ALA A 7 32.20 10.89 8.55
N LEU A 8 30.89 10.98 8.29
CA LEU A 8 29.86 10.22 9.00
C LEU A 8 29.69 8.78 8.46
N SER A 9 30.33 8.43 7.35
CA SER A 9 30.14 7.11 6.70
C SER A 9 30.50 5.95 7.64
N GLY A 10 31.54 6.12 8.47
CA GLY A 10 31.91 5.11 9.46
C GLY A 10 30.85 4.89 10.53
N ILE A 11 30.21 5.97 11.00
CA ILE A 11 29.14 5.94 12.00
C ILE A 11 27.90 5.27 11.42
N VAL A 12 27.48 5.65 10.20
CA VAL A 12 26.33 5.03 9.53
C VAL A 12 26.56 3.52 9.37
N ASN A 13 27.75 3.11 8.93
CA ASN A 13 28.08 1.69 8.80
C ASN A 13 28.05 0.96 10.14
N ALA A 14 28.54 1.59 11.21
CA ALA A 14 28.49 1.00 12.55
C ALA A 14 27.04 0.80 13.03
N ILE A 15 26.16 1.81 12.83
CA ILE A 15 24.74 1.74 13.18
C ILE A 15 24.04 0.64 12.38
N LEU A 16 24.24 0.59 11.05
CA LEU A 16 23.61 -0.43 10.20
C LEU A 16 24.07 -1.84 10.57
N ARG A 17 25.37 -2.06 10.82
CA ARG A 17 25.88 -3.37 11.28
C ARG A 17 25.32 -3.78 12.63
N ARG A 18 25.09 -2.83 13.53
CA ARG A 18 24.43 -3.09 14.81
C ARG A 18 22.97 -3.48 14.58
N ALA A 19 22.25 -2.70 13.77
CA ALA A 19 20.86 -2.99 13.41
C ALA A 19 20.68 -4.39 12.80
N THR A 20 21.61 -4.82 11.93
CA THR A 20 21.59 -6.18 11.36
C THR A 20 21.82 -7.27 12.41
N ARG A 21 22.68 -7.05 13.41
CA ARG A 21 22.93 -8.03 14.49
C ARG A 21 21.79 -8.13 15.50
N GLU A 22 21.10 -7.02 15.74
CA GLU A 22 19.99 -6.88 16.69
C GLU A 22 18.61 -6.90 15.98
N THR A 23 18.55 -7.40 14.74
CA THR A 23 17.33 -7.32 13.91
C THR A 23 16.13 -8.01 14.55
N ASP A 24 16.33 -9.19 15.15
CA ASP A 24 15.23 -9.96 15.74
C ASP A 24 14.58 -9.23 16.92
N ASP A 25 15.39 -8.64 17.81
CA ASP A 25 14.91 -7.82 18.93
C ASP A 25 14.13 -6.59 18.43
N PHE A 26 14.65 -5.91 17.40
CA PHE A 26 13.95 -4.77 16.80
C PHE A 26 12.65 -5.18 16.10
N GLN A 27 12.63 -6.32 15.43
CA GLN A 27 11.41 -6.84 14.79
C GLN A 27 10.34 -7.14 15.83
N GLN A 28 10.70 -7.75 16.95
CA GLN A 28 9.76 -8.02 18.04
C GLN A 28 9.18 -6.72 18.61
N GLY A 29 10.01 -5.71 18.87
CA GLY A 29 9.55 -4.39 19.32
C GLY A 29 8.65 -3.69 18.29
N LEU A 30 8.96 -3.81 17.00
CA LEU A 30 8.17 -3.21 15.93
C LEU A 30 6.80 -3.88 15.75
N GLN A 31 6.72 -5.20 15.93
CA GLN A 31 5.45 -5.94 15.89
C GLN A 31 4.49 -5.47 16.99
N GLN A 32 5.01 -5.12 18.16
CA GLN A 32 4.21 -4.59 19.28
C GLN A 32 3.84 -3.11 19.13
N ALA A 33 4.54 -2.37 18.26
CA ALA A 33 4.30 -0.95 18.07
C ALA A 33 3.08 -0.70 17.17
N HIS A 34 2.19 0.21 17.59
CA HIS A 34 1.04 0.62 16.77
C HIS A 34 1.44 1.37 15.48
N GLY A 35 2.68 1.84 15.35
CA GLY A 35 3.23 2.39 14.10
C GLY A 35 2.63 3.73 13.66
N LEU A 36 1.94 4.43 14.56
CA LEU A 36 1.28 5.71 14.31
C LEU A 36 1.84 6.80 15.22
N PRO A 37 1.79 8.09 14.84
CA PRO A 37 2.03 9.19 15.76
C PRO A 37 1.11 9.08 16.99
N SER A 38 1.62 9.39 18.19
CA SER A 38 0.89 9.17 19.44
C SER A 38 -0.46 9.90 19.51
N TRP A 39 -0.57 11.08 18.89
CA TRP A 39 -1.83 11.83 18.85
C TRP A 39 -2.90 11.10 18.04
N LEU A 40 -2.52 10.47 16.92
CA LEU A 40 -3.44 9.75 16.04
C LEU A 40 -3.90 8.46 16.71
N PHE A 41 -2.98 7.71 17.31
CA PHE A 41 -3.31 6.50 18.06
C PHE A 41 -4.30 6.79 19.20
N LYS A 42 -4.06 7.85 19.99
CA LYS A 42 -4.98 8.23 21.08
C LYS A 42 -6.39 8.55 20.57
N ARG A 43 -6.49 9.21 19.41
CA ARG A 43 -7.78 9.52 18.77
C ARG A 43 -8.47 8.26 18.28
N LEU A 44 -7.76 7.42 17.52
CA LEU A 44 -8.31 6.16 17.02
C LEU A 44 -8.76 5.24 18.18
N LYS A 45 -7.96 5.18 19.26
CA LYS A 45 -8.31 4.42 20.46
C LYS A 45 -9.60 4.89 21.13
N LYS A 46 -9.83 6.21 21.16
CA LYS A 46 -11.05 6.79 21.72
C LYS A 46 -12.27 6.45 20.86
N ASP A 47 -12.13 6.55 19.54
CA ASP A 47 -13.25 6.49 18.60
C ASP A 47 -13.60 5.03 18.21
N TRP A 48 -12.62 4.11 18.18
CA TRP A 48 -12.77 2.72 17.74
C TRP A 48 -12.44 1.64 18.79
N GLY A 49 -11.99 2.02 19.99
CA GLY A 49 -11.86 1.12 21.14
C GLY A 49 -11.09 -0.17 20.82
N GLU A 50 -11.79 -1.31 20.88
CA GLU A 50 -11.26 -2.65 20.61
C GLU A 50 -10.75 -2.84 19.16
N GLN A 51 -11.30 -2.11 18.19
CA GLN A 51 -10.94 -2.25 16.77
C GLN A 51 -9.62 -1.53 16.43
N THR A 52 -9.06 -0.77 17.37
CA THR A 52 -7.90 0.09 17.15
C THR A 52 -6.67 -0.68 16.68
N GLU A 53 -6.43 -1.87 17.25
CA GLU A 53 -5.25 -2.67 16.89
C GLU A 53 -5.33 -3.16 15.43
N SER A 54 -6.47 -3.72 15.05
CA SER A 54 -6.75 -4.16 13.67
C SER A 54 -6.67 -2.99 12.68
N LEU A 55 -7.19 -1.82 13.06
CA LEU A 55 -7.08 -0.60 12.25
C LEU A 55 -5.62 -0.16 12.07
N CYS A 56 -4.82 -0.15 13.15
CA CYS A 56 -3.40 0.18 13.07
C CYS A 56 -2.64 -0.82 12.20
N GLN A 57 -2.96 -2.11 12.28
CA GLN A 57 -2.36 -3.13 11.43
C GLN A 57 -2.71 -2.92 9.96
N SER A 58 -3.98 -2.60 9.66
CA SER A 58 -4.46 -2.33 8.30
C SER A 58 -3.81 -1.08 7.70
N LEU A 59 -3.67 -0.02 8.48
CA LEU A 59 -3.01 1.24 8.06
C LEU A 59 -1.52 1.09 7.76
N LYS A 60 -0.87 0.04 8.29
CA LYS A 60 0.53 -0.30 7.97
C LYS A 60 0.69 -1.04 6.64
N GLN A 61 -0.40 -1.59 6.08
CA GLN A 61 -0.34 -2.32 4.81
C GLN A 61 -0.44 -1.35 3.63
N VAL A 62 0.19 -1.75 2.51
CA VAL A 62 0.02 -1.03 1.24
C VAL A 62 -1.43 -1.19 0.77
N ALA A 63 -2.10 -0.09 0.50
CA ALA A 63 -3.45 -0.12 -0.03
C ALA A 63 -3.46 -0.64 -1.48
N PRO A 64 -4.40 -1.52 -1.86
CA PRO A 64 -4.52 -1.96 -3.24
C PRO A 64 -5.00 -0.82 -4.13
N LEU A 65 -4.57 -0.81 -5.40
CA LEU A 65 -5.03 0.18 -6.36
C LEU A 65 -6.45 -0.15 -6.80
N THR A 66 -7.39 0.77 -6.57
CA THR A 66 -8.79 0.61 -6.98
C THR A 66 -9.12 1.60 -8.08
N LEU A 67 -9.58 1.09 -9.23
CA LEU A 67 -9.98 1.87 -10.39
C LEU A 67 -11.49 2.03 -10.42
N ARG A 68 -11.97 3.18 -10.90
CA ARG A 68 -13.39 3.33 -11.30
C ARG A 68 -13.48 3.22 -12.81
N VAL A 69 -14.11 2.15 -13.30
CA VAL A 69 -14.38 1.97 -14.73
C VAL A 69 -15.37 3.03 -15.21
N ASN A 70 -15.06 3.63 -16.35
CA ASN A 70 -15.94 4.54 -17.05
C ASN A 70 -16.94 3.73 -17.89
N GLN A 71 -18.11 3.49 -17.30
CA GLN A 71 -19.19 2.68 -17.90
C GLN A 71 -19.74 3.23 -19.22
N ARG A 72 -19.42 4.48 -19.60
CA ARG A 72 -19.77 5.03 -20.92
C ARG A 72 -18.93 4.44 -22.06
N HIS A 73 -17.75 3.91 -21.74
CA HIS A 73 -16.84 3.31 -22.73
C HIS A 73 -16.83 1.79 -22.64
N ILE A 74 -16.81 1.23 -21.42
CA ILE A 74 -16.73 -0.21 -21.20
C ILE A 74 -17.39 -0.61 -19.88
N GLY A 75 -18.11 -1.73 -19.86
CA GLY A 75 -18.67 -2.28 -18.62
C GLY A 75 -17.57 -2.87 -17.72
N ARG A 76 -17.81 -2.90 -16.40
CA ARG A 76 -16.83 -3.41 -15.40
C ARG A 76 -16.36 -4.82 -15.73
N ASP A 77 -17.30 -5.73 -15.97
CA ASP A 77 -16.98 -7.15 -16.17
C ASP A 77 -16.26 -7.39 -17.50
N ALA A 78 -16.61 -6.62 -18.54
CA ALA A 78 -15.90 -6.63 -19.82
C ALA A 78 -14.45 -6.11 -19.66
N TYR A 79 -14.25 -5.11 -18.81
CA TYR A 79 -12.90 -4.61 -18.52
C TYR A 79 -12.09 -5.59 -17.65
N LEU A 80 -12.71 -6.25 -16.66
CA LEU A 80 -12.09 -7.34 -15.90
C LEU A 80 -11.60 -8.47 -16.83
N ALA A 81 -12.43 -8.88 -17.81
CA ALA A 81 -12.02 -9.88 -18.79
C ALA A 81 -10.81 -9.44 -19.63
N LYS A 82 -10.72 -8.15 -19.99
CA LYS A 82 -9.53 -7.60 -20.67
C LYS A 82 -8.29 -7.64 -19.79
N LEU A 83 -8.41 -7.28 -18.51
CA LEU A 83 -7.30 -7.36 -17.56
C LEU A 83 -6.82 -8.82 -17.39
N GLN A 84 -7.76 -9.76 -17.27
CA GLN A 84 -7.46 -11.19 -17.17
C GLN A 84 -6.71 -11.72 -18.40
N ASN A 85 -7.12 -11.31 -19.61
CA ASN A 85 -6.42 -11.69 -20.85
C ASN A 85 -4.99 -11.16 -20.95
N LEU A 86 -4.65 -10.12 -20.19
CA LEU A 86 -3.30 -9.58 -20.06
C LEU A 86 -2.57 -10.09 -18.81
N GLU A 87 -3.12 -11.12 -18.16
CA GLU A 87 -2.59 -11.71 -16.92
C GLU A 87 -2.49 -10.69 -15.77
N ILE A 88 -3.32 -9.64 -15.80
CA ILE A 88 -3.40 -8.66 -14.73
C ILE A 88 -4.42 -9.12 -13.71
N GLN A 89 -3.93 -9.52 -12.53
CA GLN A 89 -4.75 -9.96 -11.40
C GLN A 89 -5.61 -8.80 -10.88
N ALA A 90 -6.93 -8.93 -10.99
CA ALA A 90 -7.89 -7.94 -10.56
C ALA A 90 -9.23 -8.60 -10.20
N ARG A 91 -9.99 -7.95 -9.33
CA ARG A 91 -11.35 -8.39 -8.95
C ARG A 91 -12.33 -7.24 -8.94
N ALA A 92 -13.62 -7.57 -9.00
CA ALA A 92 -14.67 -6.58 -8.77
C ALA A 92 -14.57 -5.99 -7.35
N CYS A 93 -14.80 -4.67 -7.25
CA CYS A 93 -14.97 -4.02 -5.95
C CYS A 93 -16.32 -4.43 -5.36
N THR A 94 -16.33 -4.76 -4.07
CA THR A 94 -17.55 -5.16 -3.34
C THR A 94 -18.47 -3.98 -3.02
N LEU A 95 -17.92 -2.75 -3.00
CA LEU A 95 -18.64 -1.54 -2.62
C LEU A 95 -19.15 -0.72 -3.81
N SER A 96 -18.67 -1.01 -5.03
CA SER A 96 -19.01 -0.22 -6.22
C SER A 96 -19.18 -1.08 -7.45
N GLU A 97 -20.29 -0.90 -8.15
CA GLU A 97 -20.59 -1.57 -9.42
C GLU A 97 -19.65 -1.16 -10.56
N ALA A 98 -18.98 -0.01 -10.44
CA ALA A 98 -17.96 0.45 -11.39
C ALA A 98 -16.53 0.15 -10.91
N GLY A 99 -16.35 -0.32 -9.68
CA GLY A 99 -15.03 -0.47 -9.07
C GLY A 99 -14.34 -1.77 -9.45
N ILE A 100 -13.03 -1.69 -9.70
CA ILE A 100 -12.13 -2.84 -9.84
C ILE A 100 -10.96 -2.63 -8.89
N VAL A 101 -10.60 -3.67 -8.15
CA VAL A 101 -9.42 -3.69 -7.28
C VAL A 101 -8.34 -4.50 -7.98
N LEU A 102 -7.17 -3.90 -8.19
CA LEU A 102 -5.98 -4.59 -8.70
C LEU A 102 -5.27 -5.29 -7.54
N GLU A 103 -4.95 -6.57 -7.73
CA GLU A 103 -4.29 -7.41 -6.71
C GLU A 103 -2.76 -7.36 -6.82
N GLN A 104 -2.24 -6.58 -7.78
CA GLN A 104 -0.82 -6.42 -8.04
C GLN A 104 -0.48 -4.98 -8.38
N SER A 105 0.77 -4.59 -8.09
CA SER A 105 1.30 -3.29 -8.49
C SER A 105 1.56 -3.28 -9.99
N VAL A 106 0.95 -2.33 -10.69
CA VAL A 106 1.11 -2.15 -12.15
C VAL A 106 1.34 -0.67 -12.47
N GLN A 107 2.03 -0.42 -13.58
CA GLN A 107 2.11 0.95 -14.11
C GLN A 107 0.76 1.32 -14.72
N ILE A 108 0.09 2.31 -14.12
CA ILE A 108 -1.26 2.73 -14.51
C ILE A 108 -1.33 3.13 -15.99
N THR A 109 -0.29 3.79 -16.51
CA THR A 109 -0.20 4.22 -17.89
C THR A 109 -0.12 3.08 -18.90
N GLN A 110 0.23 1.87 -18.45
CA GLN A 110 0.29 0.67 -19.29
C GLN A 110 -1.04 -0.10 -19.31
N LEU A 111 -2.01 0.29 -18.48
CA LEU A 111 -3.31 -0.37 -18.46
C LEU A 111 -4.08 -0.08 -19.76
N PRO A 112 -4.78 -1.09 -20.32
CA PRO A 112 -5.57 -0.91 -21.52
C PRO A 112 -6.63 0.17 -21.30
N GLY A 113 -6.74 1.13 -22.21
CA GLY A 113 -7.75 2.18 -22.07
C GLY A 113 -7.35 3.41 -21.26
N PHE A 114 -6.10 3.49 -20.77
CA PHE A 114 -5.60 4.65 -20.02
C PHE A 114 -5.77 5.95 -20.81
N GLU A 115 -5.18 6.04 -22.00
CA GLU A 115 -5.28 7.21 -22.88
C GLU A 115 -6.71 7.45 -23.40
N GLN A 116 -7.55 6.40 -23.44
CA GLN A 116 -8.93 6.47 -23.89
C GLN A 116 -9.92 6.84 -22.77
N GLY A 117 -9.45 7.03 -21.53
CA GLY A 117 -10.30 7.37 -20.40
C GLY A 117 -11.29 6.27 -20.00
N TRP A 118 -10.92 5.01 -20.20
CA TRP A 118 -11.77 3.85 -19.83
C TRP A 118 -11.92 3.68 -18.33
N PHE A 119 -11.05 4.31 -17.54
CA PHE A 119 -11.13 4.35 -16.09
C PHE A 119 -10.60 5.69 -15.58
N SER A 120 -10.83 5.94 -14.30
CA SER A 120 -10.30 7.08 -13.54
C SER A 120 -9.94 6.64 -12.13
#